data_AF-A0A950F9G9-F1
#
_entry.id   AF-A0A950F9G9-F1
#
_cell.length_a   1.000
_cell.length_b   1.000
_cell.length_c   1.000
_cell.angle_alpha   90.00
_cell.angle_beta   90.00
_cell.angle_gamma   90.00
#
_symmetry.space_group_name_H-M   'P 1'
#
loop_
_entity.id
_entity.type
_entity.pdbx_description
1 polymer ?
#
loop_
_entity_poly.entity_id
_entity_poly.type
_entity_poly.pdbx_seq_one_letter_code
_entity_poly.pdbx_strand_id
1 'polypeptide(L)'
;NKGLAGAPAEAVAATRATATNPVVAEAFALAIIADGEGPAYPGMGRAPVDLAAAHRDARAIDAATAELTRIVPDAGSYVSESNFFNPHWQRSYWGAHYRRLQAIQRKYDPDGLFFVHHGVGSDAWSADGFTPA
;
A
#
# COMPACT_ATOMS: atom_id res chain seq x y z
N ASN A 1 -12.53 -4.97 -4.12
CA ASN A 1 -12.24 -6.23 -4.83
C ASN A 1 -10.72 -6.36 -4.95
N LYS A 2 -10.16 -7.54 -4.70
CA LYS A 2 -8.71 -7.85 -4.73
C LYS A 2 -8.20 -8.23 -6.13
N GLY A 3 -9.09 -8.23 -7.14
CA GLY A 3 -8.79 -8.40 -8.57
C GLY A 3 -10.10 -8.58 -9.36
N LEU A 4 -10.18 -8.08 -10.59
CA LEU A 4 -11.41 -8.08 -11.41
C LEU A 4 -11.24 -8.75 -12.78
N ALA A 5 -10.12 -9.41 -13.06
CA ALA A 5 -9.99 -10.15 -14.31
C ALA A 5 -11.11 -11.19 -14.43
N GLY A 6 -11.85 -11.14 -15.54
CA GLY A 6 -13.00 -12.01 -15.80
C GLY A 6 -14.32 -11.61 -15.11
N ALA A 7 -14.36 -10.49 -14.39
CA ALA A 7 -15.59 -9.97 -13.81
C ALA A 7 -16.55 -9.40 -14.89
N PRO A 8 -17.87 -9.28 -14.60
CA PRO A 8 -18.81 -8.65 -15.51
C PRO A 8 -18.40 -7.23 -15.91
N ALA A 9 -18.66 -6.85 -17.16
CA ALA A 9 -18.26 -5.56 -17.72
C ALA A 9 -18.78 -4.37 -16.89
N GLU A 10 -19.99 -4.48 -16.34
CA GLU A 10 -20.58 -3.48 -15.44
C GLU A 10 -19.73 -3.28 -14.17
N ALA A 11 -19.29 -4.36 -13.52
CA ALA A 11 -18.48 -4.29 -12.30
C ALA A 11 -17.10 -3.67 -12.57
N VAL A 12 -16.49 -4.01 -13.72
CA VAL A 12 -15.24 -3.40 -14.17
C VAL A 12 -15.44 -1.90 -14.44
N ALA A 13 -16.50 -1.53 -15.17
CA ALA A 13 -16.81 -0.14 -15.48
C ALA A 13 -17.07 0.69 -14.22
N ALA A 14 -17.87 0.16 -13.29
CA ALA A 14 -18.14 0.80 -12.00
C ALA A 14 -16.84 1.02 -11.20
N THR A 15 -15.95 0.03 -11.18
CA THR A 15 -14.66 0.16 -10.46
C THR A 15 -13.74 1.19 -11.12
N ARG A 16 -13.66 1.22 -12.46
CA ARG A 16 -12.86 2.21 -13.20
C ARG A 16 -13.37 3.65 -13.04
N ALA A 17 -14.62 3.83 -12.60
CA ALA A 17 -15.18 5.13 -12.24
C ALA A 17 -14.83 5.60 -10.81
N THR A 18 -14.08 4.81 -10.03
CA THR A 18 -13.65 5.13 -8.66
C THR A 18 -12.20 5.61 -8.60
N ALA A 19 -11.70 5.83 -7.38
CA ALA A 19 -10.28 6.13 -7.11
C ALA A 19 -9.38 4.88 -7.06
N THR A 20 -9.94 3.67 -7.17
CA THR A 20 -9.18 2.42 -7.12
C THR A 20 -8.12 2.38 -8.23
N ASN A 21 -6.92 1.88 -7.95
CA ASN A 21 -5.87 1.72 -8.96
C ASN A 21 -6.39 0.95 -10.19
N PRO A 22 -6.30 1.51 -11.42
CA PRO A 22 -6.88 0.92 -12.62
C PRO A 22 -6.45 -0.52 -12.91
N VAL A 23 -5.25 -0.92 -12.47
CA VAL A 23 -4.72 -2.28 -12.67
C VAL A 23 -5.58 -3.35 -12.00
N VAL A 24 -6.41 -2.99 -11.00
CA VAL A 24 -7.33 -3.94 -10.36
C VAL A 24 -8.29 -4.58 -11.36
N ALA A 25 -8.64 -3.85 -12.44
CA ALA A 25 -9.56 -4.31 -13.48
C ALA A 25 -9.03 -5.52 -14.26
N GLU A 26 -7.71 -5.69 -14.29
CA GLU A 26 -6.99 -6.72 -15.06
C GLU A 26 -6.22 -7.69 -14.16
N ALA A 27 -6.09 -7.37 -12.87
CA ALA A 27 -5.49 -8.26 -11.89
C ALA A 27 -6.37 -9.50 -11.68
N PHE A 28 -5.78 -10.69 -11.84
CA PHE A 28 -6.47 -11.97 -11.62
C PHE A 28 -6.44 -12.43 -10.16
N ALA A 29 -5.44 -12.00 -9.39
CA ALA A 29 -5.27 -12.38 -8.00
C ALA A 29 -4.53 -11.28 -7.21
N LEU A 30 -4.70 -11.33 -5.89
CA LEU A 30 -3.83 -10.68 -4.93
C LEU A 30 -2.94 -11.75 -4.29
N ALA A 31 -1.63 -11.55 -4.36
CA ALA A 31 -0.67 -12.32 -3.59
C ALA A 31 -0.18 -11.49 -2.39
N ILE A 32 -0.21 -12.08 -1.20
CA ILE A 32 0.34 -11.49 0.03
C ILE A 32 1.49 -12.38 0.47
N ILE A 33 2.66 -11.78 0.63
CA ILE A 33 3.83 -12.42 1.24
C ILE A 33 4.01 -11.72 2.58
N ALA A 34 3.97 -12.49 3.65
CA ALA A 34 4.05 -11.98 5.01
C ALA A 34 4.79 -12.96 5.90
N ASP A 35 5.41 -12.40 6.94
CA ASP A 35 5.92 -13.11 8.09
C ASP A 35 5.33 -12.45 9.34
N GLY A 36 5.41 -13.10 10.50
CA GLY A 36 4.79 -12.62 11.73
C GLY A 36 5.56 -13.03 12.96
N GLU A 37 5.49 -12.19 14.00
CA GLU A 37 5.98 -12.55 15.32
C GLU A 37 5.01 -13.49 16.06
N GLY A 38 5.49 -14.07 17.15
CA GLY A 38 4.64 -14.83 18.07
C GLY A 38 3.50 -13.98 18.66
N PRO A 39 2.48 -14.60 19.25
CA PRO A 39 1.31 -13.91 19.77
C PRO A 39 1.66 -12.85 20.83
N ALA A 40 1.07 -11.66 20.72
CA ALA A 40 1.24 -10.53 21.64
C ALA A 40 -0.09 -10.07 22.25
N TYR A 41 -0.90 -11.02 22.74
CA TYR A 41 -2.20 -10.71 23.33
C TYR A 41 -2.08 -10.17 24.77
N PRO A 42 -2.96 -9.25 25.20
CA PRO A 42 -3.00 -8.80 26.58
C PRO A 42 -3.09 -9.97 27.56
N GLY A 43 -2.24 -9.98 28.58
CA GLY A 43 -2.19 -11.05 29.59
C GLY A 43 -1.33 -12.27 29.23
N MET A 44 -0.82 -12.36 28.00
CA MET A 44 0.28 -13.27 27.66
C MET A 44 1.61 -12.53 27.80
N GLY A 45 2.63 -13.19 28.36
CA GLY A 45 3.98 -12.64 28.42
C GLY A 45 4.47 -12.35 27.01
N ARG A 46 4.80 -11.10 26.70
CA ARG A 46 5.35 -10.73 25.41
C ARG A 46 6.86 -10.97 25.42
N ALA A 47 7.36 -11.73 24.45
CA ALA A 47 8.79 -11.79 24.22
C ALA A 47 9.30 -10.37 23.85
N PRO A 48 10.52 -9.99 24.23
CA PRO A 48 11.13 -8.75 23.76
C PRO A 48 11.14 -8.70 22.23
N VAL A 49 10.95 -7.51 21.67
CA VAL A 49 11.07 -7.30 20.22
C VAL A 49 12.52 -7.56 19.80
N ASP A 50 12.72 -8.56 18.94
CA ASP A 50 14.02 -8.79 18.28
C ASP A 50 14.06 -8.00 16.96
N LEU A 51 14.64 -6.79 17.02
CA LEU A 51 14.80 -5.94 15.85
C LEU A 51 15.70 -6.56 14.78
N ALA A 52 16.68 -7.39 15.17
CA ALA A 52 17.55 -8.04 14.20
C ALA A 52 16.79 -9.11 13.41
N ALA A 53 15.91 -9.87 14.08
CA ALA A 53 14.96 -10.77 13.41
C ALA A 53 14.01 -10.00 12.50
N ALA A 54 13.32 -8.98 13.03
CA ALA A 54 12.37 -8.18 12.25
C ALA A 54 12.99 -7.61 10.95
N HIS A 55 14.22 -7.11 11.01
CA HIS A 55 14.93 -6.64 9.82
C HIS A 55 15.33 -7.76 8.85
N ARG A 56 15.65 -8.97 9.34
CA ARG A 56 15.91 -10.13 8.47
C ARG A 56 14.63 -10.55 7.75
N ASP A 57 13.53 -10.63 8.48
CA ASP A 57 12.25 -11.11 7.96
C ASP A 57 11.69 -10.11 6.94
N ALA A 58 11.78 -8.80 7.22
CA ALA A 58 11.43 -7.75 6.25
C ALA A 58 12.22 -7.88 4.93
N ARG A 59 13.53 -8.12 5.00
CA ARG A 59 14.35 -8.36 3.80
C ARG A 59 13.97 -9.64 3.06
N ALA A 60 13.58 -10.69 3.78
CA ALA A 60 13.12 -11.94 3.17
C ALA A 60 11.80 -11.74 2.43
N ILE A 61 10.85 -10.99 3.01
CA ILE A 61 9.59 -10.60 2.37
C ILE A 61 9.86 -9.76 1.11
N ASP A 62 10.76 -8.78 1.19
CA ASP A 62 11.13 -7.94 0.04
C ASP A 62 11.76 -8.79 -1.08
N ALA A 63 12.67 -9.71 -0.74
CA ALA A 63 13.30 -10.60 -1.71
C ALA A 63 12.29 -11.53 -2.39
N ALA A 64 11.37 -12.13 -1.62
CA ALA A 64 10.31 -12.97 -2.18
C ALA A 64 9.33 -12.17 -3.05
N THR A 65 9.00 -10.94 -2.65
CA THR A 65 8.16 -10.01 -3.45
C THR A 65 8.88 -9.59 -4.74
N ALA A 66 10.21 -9.46 -4.71
CA ALA A 66 11.01 -9.13 -5.88
C ALA A 66 10.89 -10.19 -6.99
N GLU A 67 10.76 -11.48 -6.63
CA GLU A 67 10.55 -12.55 -7.64
C GLU A 67 9.22 -12.38 -8.39
N LEU A 68 8.14 -11.99 -7.69
CA LEU A 68 6.86 -11.70 -8.35
C LEU A 68 6.94 -10.46 -9.23
N THR A 69 7.56 -9.38 -8.74
CA THR A 69 7.65 -8.11 -9.48
C THR A 69 8.58 -8.18 -10.69
N ARG A 70 9.48 -9.17 -10.79
CA ARG A 70 10.21 -9.45 -12.05
C ARG A 70 9.28 -9.91 -13.17
N ILE A 71 8.20 -10.62 -12.83
CA ILE A 71 7.22 -11.14 -13.80
C ILE A 71 6.14 -10.07 -14.08
N VAL A 72 5.74 -9.32 -13.05
CA VAL A 72 4.71 -8.28 -13.12
C VAL A 72 5.21 -6.95 -12.53
N PRO A 73 6.12 -6.22 -13.21
CA PRO A 73 6.77 -5.01 -12.67
C PRO A 73 5.83 -3.83 -12.44
N ASP A 74 4.63 -3.91 -13.03
CA ASP A 74 3.63 -2.85 -13.01
C ASP A 74 2.40 -3.23 -12.16
N ALA A 75 2.50 -4.30 -11.37
CA ALA A 75 1.44 -4.73 -10.47
C ALA A 75 1.09 -3.64 -9.45
N GLY A 76 -0.21 -3.51 -9.17
CA GLY A 76 -0.69 -2.70 -8.06
C GLY A 76 -0.47 -3.38 -6.72
N SER A 77 -0.62 -2.63 -5.64
CA SER A 77 -0.62 -3.15 -4.28
C SER A 77 -1.86 -2.63 -3.55
N TYR A 78 -2.44 -3.50 -2.73
CA TYR A 78 -3.64 -3.17 -1.97
C TYR A 78 -3.25 -2.41 -0.71
N VAL A 79 -3.54 -1.10 -0.67
CA VAL A 79 -3.09 -0.17 0.38
C VAL A 79 -3.39 -0.65 1.81
N SER A 80 -4.50 -1.37 2.03
CA SER A 80 -4.90 -1.86 3.36
C SER A 80 -4.07 -3.04 3.87
N GLU A 81 -3.34 -3.75 3.00
CA GLU A 81 -2.55 -4.95 3.32
C GLU A 81 -1.19 -4.86 2.60
N SER A 82 -0.40 -3.82 2.90
CA SER A 82 0.82 -3.51 2.15
C SER A 82 2.06 -3.29 3.01
N ASN A 83 3.21 -3.27 2.34
CA ASN A 83 4.52 -3.02 2.95
C ASN A 83 4.61 -1.55 3.40
N PHE A 84 4.78 -1.34 4.71
CA PHE A 84 5.00 -0.03 5.32
C PHE A 84 6.20 0.69 4.69
N PHE A 85 7.23 -0.03 4.24
CA PHE A 85 8.46 0.54 3.70
C PHE A 85 8.46 0.71 2.17
N ASN A 86 7.32 0.51 1.50
CA ASN A 86 7.25 0.55 0.04
C ASN A 86 7.68 1.91 -0.56
N PRO A 87 8.82 2.01 -1.26
CA PRO A 87 9.31 3.29 -1.79
C PRO A 87 8.52 3.76 -3.04
N HIS A 88 7.66 2.90 -3.60
CA HIS A 88 6.88 3.17 -4.82
C HIS A 88 5.38 3.26 -4.53
N TRP A 89 5.01 3.55 -3.28
CA TRP A 89 3.65 3.52 -2.77
C TRP A 89 2.66 4.35 -3.60
N GLN A 90 3.06 5.53 -4.11
CA GLN A 90 2.17 6.37 -4.92
C GLN A 90 1.66 5.61 -6.14
N ARG A 91 2.59 4.98 -6.86
CA ARG A 91 2.30 4.23 -8.08
C ARG A 91 1.59 2.92 -7.76
N SER A 92 2.06 2.16 -6.76
CA SER A 92 1.48 0.85 -6.46
C SER A 92 0.06 0.96 -5.90
N TYR A 93 -0.24 1.97 -5.08
CA TYR A 93 -1.55 2.09 -4.42
C TYR A 93 -2.57 2.83 -5.28
N TRP A 94 -2.13 3.88 -6.00
CA TRP A 94 -3.04 4.80 -6.69
C TRP A 94 -2.83 4.84 -8.20
N GLY A 95 -1.69 4.34 -8.70
CA GLY A 95 -1.37 4.33 -10.13
C GLY A 95 -1.44 5.73 -10.75
N ALA A 96 -2.03 5.79 -11.95
CA ALA A 96 -2.21 7.05 -12.68
C ALA A 96 -3.12 8.06 -11.95
N HIS A 97 -3.91 7.64 -10.95
CA HIS A 97 -4.81 8.53 -10.24
C HIS A 97 -4.11 9.41 -9.20
N TYR A 98 -2.87 9.09 -8.81
CA TYR A 98 -2.19 9.77 -7.71
C TYR A 98 -2.19 11.29 -7.83
N ARG A 99 -1.78 11.84 -8.99
CA ARG A 99 -1.73 13.29 -9.21
C ARG A 99 -3.09 13.97 -9.03
N ARG A 100 -4.17 13.36 -9.52
CA ARG A 100 -5.53 13.89 -9.38
C ARG A 100 -5.99 13.82 -7.93
N LEU A 101 -5.72 12.70 -7.24
CA LEU A 101 -6.05 12.55 -5.83
C LEU A 101 -5.28 13.55 -4.97
N GLN A 102 -4.00 13.78 -5.25
CA GLN A 102 -3.18 14.77 -4.54
C GLN A 102 -3.71 16.20 -4.74
N ALA A 103 -4.16 16.54 -5.95
CA ALA A 103 -4.82 17.83 -6.20
C ALA A 103 -6.14 17.97 -5.44
N ILE A 104 -6.92 16.89 -5.31
CA ILE A 104 -8.14 16.86 -4.48
C ILE A 104 -7.77 17.03 -3.01
N GLN A 105 -6.79 16.29 -2.49
CA GLN A 105 -6.35 16.41 -1.09
C GLN A 105 -5.96 17.86 -0.79
N ARG A 106 -5.10 18.49 -1.59
CA ARG A 106 -4.71 19.90 -1.41
C ARG A 106 -5.88 20.88 -1.44
N LYS A 107 -6.94 20.59 -2.18
CA LYS A 107 -8.13 21.44 -2.24
C LYS A 107 -8.93 21.40 -0.93
N TYR A 108 -9.02 20.21 -0.32
CA TYR A 108 -9.88 19.99 0.84
C TYR A 108 -9.13 20.00 2.18
N ASP A 109 -7.82 19.76 2.15
CA ASP A 109 -6.91 19.75 3.29
C ASP A 109 -5.60 20.48 2.94
N PRO A 110 -5.64 21.80 2.69
CA PRO A 110 -4.46 22.58 2.28
C PRO A 110 -3.40 22.67 3.37
N ASP A 111 -3.81 22.59 4.65
CA ASP A 111 -2.94 22.71 5.81
C ASP A 111 -2.41 21.35 6.31
N GLY A 112 -2.81 20.25 5.66
CA GLY A 112 -2.34 18.89 5.96
C GLY A 112 -2.73 18.37 7.34
N LEU A 113 -3.94 18.69 7.81
CA LEU A 113 -4.45 18.18 9.07
C LEU A 113 -4.57 16.65 9.07
N PHE A 114 -4.90 16.06 7.91
CA PHE A 114 -5.11 14.61 7.79
C PHE A 114 -3.89 13.92 7.18
N PHE A 115 -2.91 13.61 8.04
CA PHE A 115 -1.71 12.87 7.65
C PHE A 115 -1.86 11.36 7.88
N VAL A 116 -1.43 10.56 6.90
CA VAL A 116 -1.28 9.11 7.00
C VAL A 116 -0.01 8.72 6.26
N HIS A 117 0.81 7.84 6.86
CA HIS A 117 1.98 7.27 6.19
C HIS A 117 1.60 6.63 4.85
N HIS A 118 2.27 7.04 3.77
CA HIS A 118 1.94 6.64 2.39
C HIS A 118 0.48 6.93 1.95
N GLY A 119 -0.17 7.89 2.62
CA GLY A 119 -1.45 8.46 2.21
C GLY A 119 -1.26 9.47 1.07
N VAL A 120 -2.32 9.74 0.32
CA VAL A 120 -2.30 10.77 -0.73
C VAL A 120 -1.87 12.12 -0.15
N GLY A 121 -0.81 12.72 -0.71
CA GLY A 121 -0.27 14.01 -0.23
C GLY A 121 0.71 13.92 0.94
N SER A 122 0.95 12.74 1.51
CA SER A 122 1.94 12.55 2.59
C SER A 122 3.39 12.84 2.16
N ASP A 123 3.66 12.86 0.86
CA ASP A 123 4.97 13.23 0.28
C ASP A 123 5.31 14.72 0.42
N ALA A 124 4.34 15.56 0.79
CA ALA A 124 4.55 16.97 1.08
C ALA A 124 4.92 17.25 2.55
N TRP A 125 5.09 16.21 3.37
CA TRP A 125 5.30 16.31 4.81
C TRP A 125 6.43 15.39 5.29
N SER A 126 6.99 15.70 6.46
CA SER A 126 7.91 14.84 7.18
C SER A 126 7.26 13.52 7.58
N ALA A 127 8.09 12.51 7.89
CA ALA A 127 7.62 11.16 8.24
C ALA A 127 6.70 11.14 9.49
N ASP A 128 6.85 12.11 10.39
CA ASP A 128 5.99 12.30 11.56
C ASP A 128 4.76 13.19 11.28
N GLY A 129 4.65 13.76 10.07
CA GLY A 129 3.55 14.59 9.63
C GLY A 129 3.53 16.00 10.22
N PHE A 130 4.56 16.42 10.97
CA PHE A 130 4.54 17.70 11.69
C PHE A 130 5.16 18.88 10.94
N THR A 131 5.90 18.63 9.85
CA THR A 131 6.57 19.69 9.08
C THR A 131 6.41 19.47 7.57
N PRO A 132 6.23 20.53 6.76
CA PRO A 132 6.28 20.40 5.30
C PRO A 132 7.65 19.93 4.81
N ALA A 133 7.68 19.13 3.75
CA ALA A 133 8.88 18.61 3.10
C ALA A 133 9.54 19.61 2.12
#